data_AF-A0AAX4JBD4-F1
#
_entry.id   AF-A0AAX4JBD4-F1
#
_cell.length_a   1.000
_cell.length_b   1.000
_cell.length_c   1.000
_cell.angle_alpha   90.00
_cell.angle_beta   90.00
_cell.angle_gamma   90.00
#
_symmetry.space_group_name_H-M   'P 1'
#
loop_
_entity.id
_entity.type
_entity.pdbx_description
1 polymer ?
#
loop_
_entity_poly.entity_id
_entity_poly.type
_entity_poly.pdbx_seq_one_letter_code
_entity_poly.pdbx_strand_id
1 'polypeptide(L)'
;MEKKTKTLLVTNIPDISIFTKKLKESFEIREVYTIPNNDTFLFVIFYNIKDADQCQKELLSKGYKAYFTISKYEFPKDHEKCDKDKNQSTLFISSKNLSDYNESVLSEYGEIREIRGANPTTICVEYFDSRSADTCVSELSKKGVTVKYVWDMSTKTKWDIIRHTDSVISQVIPPVQKKKKPVINVYKNMFIKEFDEFISENIDDIIQELNSN
;
A
#
# COMPACT_ATOMS: atom_id res chain seq x y z
N MET A 1 -12.68 1.90 -11.83
CA MET A 1 -12.93 2.75 -10.65
C MET A 1 -11.61 2.90 -9.91
N GLU A 2 -11.22 4.13 -9.54
CA GLU A 2 -9.99 4.39 -8.77
C GLU A 2 -10.02 3.63 -7.44
N LYS A 3 -8.94 2.94 -7.08
CA LYS A 3 -8.86 2.20 -5.82
C LYS A 3 -8.61 3.19 -4.68
N LYS A 4 -9.57 3.35 -3.79
CA LYS A 4 -9.42 4.15 -2.57
C LYS A 4 -8.40 3.52 -1.62
N THR A 5 -7.61 4.37 -0.98
CA THR A 5 -6.58 4.01 0.00
C THR A 5 -6.60 5.02 1.16
N LYS A 6 -5.79 4.76 2.19
CA LYS A 6 -5.60 5.68 3.31
C LYS A 6 -4.56 6.77 3.03
N THR A 7 -4.01 6.85 1.82
CA THR A 7 -2.96 7.82 1.48
C THR A 7 -3.38 8.66 0.29
N LEU A 8 -3.30 9.98 0.43
CA LEU A 8 -3.51 10.92 -0.66
C LEU A 8 -2.18 11.54 -1.11
N LEU A 9 -2.03 11.69 -2.42
CA LEU A 9 -1.08 12.59 -3.05
C LEU A 9 -1.82 13.88 -3.40
N VAL A 10 -1.39 15.00 -2.83
CA VAL A 10 -1.96 16.32 -3.12
C VAL A 10 -0.91 17.19 -3.81
N THR A 11 -1.31 17.86 -4.89
CA THR A 11 -0.47 18.77 -5.67
C THR A 11 -1.15 20.13 -5.85
N ASN A 12 -0.40 21.09 -6.41
CA ASN A 12 -0.86 22.47 -6.60
C ASN A 12 -1.20 23.18 -5.26
N ILE A 13 -0.32 22.99 -4.27
CA ILE A 13 -0.47 23.59 -2.93
C ILE A 13 0.36 24.88 -2.88
N PRO A 14 -0.25 26.05 -2.63
CA PRO A 14 0.49 27.32 -2.56
C PRO A 14 1.45 27.41 -1.38
N ASP A 15 1.04 26.90 -0.21
CA ASP A 15 1.83 26.86 1.02
C ASP A 15 1.56 25.54 1.76
N ILE A 16 2.54 24.64 1.73
CA ILE A 16 2.41 23.31 2.37
C ILE A 16 2.22 23.42 3.88
N SER A 17 2.84 24.39 4.55
CA SER A 17 2.78 24.51 6.01
C SER A 17 1.38 24.90 6.47
N ILE A 18 0.82 25.95 5.85
CA ILE A 18 -0.54 26.41 6.14
C ILE A 18 -1.56 25.33 5.74
N PHE A 19 -1.38 24.71 4.56
CA PHE A 19 -2.27 23.66 4.08
C PHE A 19 -2.27 22.44 5.00
N THR A 20 -1.09 21.97 5.41
CA THR A 20 -0.93 20.87 6.37
C THR A 20 -1.61 21.18 7.70
N LYS A 21 -1.46 22.40 8.21
CA LYS A 21 -2.12 22.81 9.46
C LYS A 21 -3.65 22.71 9.35
N LYS A 22 -4.23 23.26 8.28
CA LYS A 22 -5.69 23.19 8.02
C LYS A 22 -6.20 21.76 7.89
N LEU A 23 -5.43 20.89 7.22
CA LEU A 23 -5.78 19.47 7.10
C LEU A 23 -5.82 18.79 8.48
N LYS A 24 -4.82 19.03 9.33
CA LYS A 24 -4.77 18.48 10.70
C LYS A 24 -5.84 19.05 11.64
N GLU A 25 -6.36 20.25 11.35
CA GLU A 25 -7.51 20.82 12.07
C GLU A 25 -8.84 20.14 11.68
N SER A 26 -8.92 19.56 10.49
CA SER A 26 -10.16 18.99 9.94
C SER A 26 -10.22 17.46 10.00
N PHE A 27 -9.07 16.78 10.01
CA PHE A 27 -8.97 15.32 9.91
C PHE A 27 -7.95 14.74 10.88
N GLU A 28 -8.19 13.51 11.32
CA GLU A 28 -7.22 12.73 12.10
C GLU A 28 -6.17 12.10 11.17
N ILE A 29 -5.05 12.80 11.04
CA ILE A 29 -3.95 12.43 10.14
C ILE A 29 -2.87 11.67 10.92
N ARG A 30 -2.43 10.54 10.36
CA ARG A 30 -1.31 9.76 10.90
C ARG A 30 0.02 10.45 10.63
N GLU A 31 0.25 10.82 9.38
CA GLU A 31 1.53 11.39 8.95
C GLU A 31 1.33 12.24 7.70
N VAL A 32 2.14 13.28 7.59
CA VAL A 32 2.32 14.04 6.34
C VAL A 32 3.80 14.04 5.99
N TYR A 33 4.12 13.95 4.70
CA TYR A 33 5.49 14.09 4.24
C TYR A 33 5.55 14.63 2.80
N THR A 34 6.67 15.25 2.46
CA THR A 34 6.99 15.67 1.09
C THR A 34 8.11 14.80 0.53
N ILE A 35 8.35 14.92 -0.78
CA ILE A 35 9.55 14.33 -1.38
C ILE A 35 10.74 15.22 -0.97
N PRO A 36 11.89 14.65 -0.55
CA PRO A 36 13.06 15.44 -0.19
C PRO A 36 13.43 16.43 -1.30
N ASN A 37 13.60 17.71 -0.94
CA ASN A 37 13.89 18.82 -1.85
C ASN A 37 12.80 19.09 -2.90
N ASN A 38 11.56 18.63 -2.66
CA ASN A 38 10.42 18.93 -3.52
C ASN A 38 9.12 19.09 -2.71
N ASP A 39 8.77 20.33 -2.47
CA ASP A 39 7.55 20.75 -1.75
C ASP A 39 6.35 20.95 -2.70
N THR A 40 6.37 20.32 -3.88
CA THR A 40 5.23 20.35 -4.81
C THR A 40 4.23 19.24 -4.52
N PHE A 41 4.69 18.17 -3.86
CA PHE A 41 3.91 16.96 -3.59
C PHE A 41 3.80 16.75 -2.09
N LEU A 42 2.57 16.79 -1.58
CA LEU A 42 2.27 16.45 -0.20
C LEU A 42 1.60 15.08 -0.16
N PHE A 43 2.20 14.16 0.57
CA PHE A 43 1.59 12.89 0.92
C PHE A 43 0.91 13.03 2.28
N VAL A 44 -0.34 12.59 2.36
CA VAL A 44 -1.15 12.64 3.58
C VAL A 44 -1.63 11.22 3.88
N ILE A 45 -1.16 10.65 4.99
CA ILE A 45 -1.58 9.33 5.47
C ILE A 45 -2.64 9.50 6.55
N PHE A 46 -3.81 8.89 6.35
CA PHE A 46 -4.93 8.87 7.29
C PHE A 46 -4.95 7.56 8.08
N TYR A 47 -5.54 7.58 9.28
CA TYR A 47 -5.85 6.35 10.01
C TYR A 47 -7.07 5.63 9.43
N ASN A 48 -8.06 6.41 8.99
CA ASN A 48 -9.34 5.96 8.46
C ASN A 48 -9.46 6.23 6.96
N ILE A 49 -9.85 5.22 6.17
CA ILE A 49 -10.05 5.37 4.72
C ILE A 49 -11.24 6.28 4.37
N LYS A 50 -12.22 6.42 5.27
CA LYS A 50 -13.34 7.35 5.08
C LYS A 50 -12.88 8.80 5.15
N ASP A 51 -11.94 9.12 6.04
CA ASP A 51 -11.36 10.47 6.14
C ASP A 51 -10.56 10.80 4.89
N ALA A 52 -9.80 9.84 4.36
CA ALA A 52 -9.12 10.00 3.07
C ALA A 52 -10.11 10.27 1.92
N ASP A 53 -11.24 9.55 1.88
CA ASP A 53 -12.30 9.75 0.88
C ASP A 53 -12.99 11.11 1.00
N GLN A 54 -13.33 11.51 2.23
CA GLN A 54 -13.93 12.82 2.48
C GLN A 54 -12.95 13.94 2.14
N CYS A 55 -11.71 13.85 2.63
CA CYS A 55 -10.67 14.83 2.34
C CYS A 55 -10.43 14.96 0.84
N GLN A 56 -10.37 13.87 0.08
CA GLN A 56 -10.21 13.93 -1.37
C GLN A 56 -11.36 14.73 -2.01
N LYS A 57 -12.61 14.42 -1.68
CA LYS A 57 -13.78 15.13 -2.23
C LYS A 57 -13.75 16.62 -1.90
N GLU A 58 -13.41 16.98 -0.66
CA GLU A 58 -13.29 18.38 -0.24
C GLU A 58 -12.15 19.12 -0.94
N LEU A 59 -11.03 18.44 -1.21
CA LEU A 59 -9.91 19.03 -1.94
C LEU A 59 -10.27 19.27 -3.40
N LEU A 60 -10.91 18.29 -4.05
CA LEU A 60 -11.39 18.42 -5.43
C LEU A 60 -12.42 19.55 -5.57
N SER A 61 -13.36 19.69 -4.62
CA SER A 61 -14.35 20.78 -4.65
C SER A 61 -13.73 22.17 -4.47
N LYS A 62 -12.57 22.25 -3.81
CA LYS A 62 -11.79 23.48 -3.63
C LYS A 62 -10.77 23.73 -4.77
N GLY A 63 -10.74 22.88 -5.80
CA GLY A 63 -9.86 23.03 -6.97
C GLY A 63 -8.43 22.52 -6.78
N TYR A 64 -8.14 21.80 -5.70
CA TYR A 64 -6.86 21.11 -5.55
C TYR A 64 -6.85 19.82 -6.38
N LYS A 65 -5.66 19.33 -6.69
CA LYS A 65 -5.46 18.01 -7.29
C LYS A 65 -5.13 17.02 -6.19
N ALA A 66 -6.00 16.02 -5.98
CA ALA A 66 -5.83 15.00 -4.94
C ALA A 66 -6.10 13.60 -5.52
N TYR A 67 -5.14 12.70 -5.36
CA TYR A 67 -5.17 11.34 -5.93
C TYR A 67 -4.96 10.30 -4.83
N PHE A 68 -5.66 9.17 -4.90
CA PHE A 68 -5.35 8.06 -4.01
C PHE A 68 -4.01 7.43 -4.41
N THR A 69 -3.18 7.14 -3.42
CA THR A 69 -1.86 6.52 -3.60
C THR A 69 -1.54 5.55 -2.45
N ILE A 70 -0.33 5.01 -2.40
CA ILE A 70 0.16 4.23 -1.26
C ILE A 70 1.27 5.01 -0.52
N SER A 71 1.44 4.71 0.77
CA SER A 71 2.48 5.34 1.58
C SER A 71 3.87 4.76 1.33
N LYS A 72 4.89 5.45 1.84
CA LYS A 72 6.28 4.94 1.87
C LYS A 72 6.46 3.60 2.59
N TYR A 73 5.49 3.20 3.43
CA TYR A 73 5.51 1.94 4.17
C TYR A 73 4.90 0.78 3.37
N GLU A 74 4.20 1.06 2.28
CA GLU A 74 3.42 0.07 1.53
C GLU A 74 4.10 -0.38 0.24
N PHE A 75 5.22 0.25 -0.15
CA PHE A 75 6.01 -0.13 -1.32
C PHE A 75 6.38 -1.62 -1.27
N PRO A 76 6.13 -2.39 -2.35
CA PRO A 76 6.52 -3.79 -2.41
C PRO A 76 8.05 -3.93 -2.31
N LYS A 77 8.55 -4.44 -1.18
CA LYS A 77 9.95 -4.83 -1.01
C LYS A 77 10.05 -6.35 -0.83
N ASP A 78 11.18 -6.92 -1.22
CA ASP A 78 11.45 -8.34 -1.01
C ASP A 78 11.40 -8.69 0.48
N HIS A 79 10.61 -9.73 0.80
CA HIS A 79 10.47 -10.30 2.15
C HIS A 79 9.93 -9.34 3.23
N GLU A 80 9.23 -8.27 2.87
CA GLU A 80 8.65 -7.34 3.85
C GLU A 80 7.42 -7.96 4.53
N LYS A 81 7.48 -8.06 5.86
CA LYS A 81 6.34 -8.48 6.69
C LYS A 81 5.37 -7.32 6.87
N CYS A 82 4.09 -7.65 6.90
CA CYS A 82 3.05 -6.72 7.32
C CYS A 82 3.03 -6.65 8.85
N ASP A 83 3.01 -5.43 9.38
CA ASP A 83 2.96 -5.15 10.82
C ASP A 83 2.17 -3.87 11.09
N LYS A 84 2.04 -3.54 12.38
CA LYS A 84 1.34 -2.36 12.89
C LYS A 84 1.86 -1.05 12.29
N ASP A 85 3.16 -0.95 12.03
CA ASP A 85 3.78 0.28 11.54
C ASP A 85 3.46 0.54 10.06
N LYS A 86 2.88 -0.45 9.36
CA LYS A 86 2.45 -0.32 7.96
C LYS A 86 1.07 0.32 7.77
N ASN A 87 0.40 0.72 8.85
CA ASN A 87 -0.93 1.35 8.77
C ASN A 87 -2.00 0.46 8.10
N GLN A 88 -1.91 -0.86 8.25
CA GLN A 88 -2.89 -1.77 7.66
C GLN A 88 -4.09 -1.92 8.58
N SER A 89 -5.27 -2.13 7.98
CA SER A 89 -6.53 -2.29 8.71
C SER A 89 -7.08 -3.72 8.63
N THR A 90 -6.38 -4.59 7.88
CA THR A 90 -6.76 -5.97 7.66
C THR A 90 -6.01 -6.91 8.59
N LEU A 91 -6.76 -7.79 9.26
CA LEU A 91 -6.25 -8.80 10.18
C LEU A 91 -6.65 -10.20 9.74
N PHE A 92 -5.76 -11.16 9.94
CA PHE A 92 -6.10 -12.58 10.04
C PHE A 92 -6.29 -12.94 11.51
N ILE A 93 -7.44 -13.53 11.83
CA ILE A 93 -7.75 -14.07 13.16
C ILE A 93 -7.90 -15.59 13.01
N SER A 94 -7.12 -16.34 13.78
CA SER A 94 -7.20 -17.81 13.82
C SER A 94 -7.58 -18.29 15.20
N SER A 95 -8.64 -19.10 15.26
CA SER A 95 -9.17 -19.71 16.49
C SER A 95 -9.80 -21.07 16.18
N LYS A 96 -9.77 -21.97 17.17
CA LYS A 96 -10.50 -23.25 17.11
C LYS A 96 -12.02 -23.04 17.18
N ASN A 97 -12.46 -21.97 17.84
CA ASN A 97 -13.87 -21.61 18.00
C ASN A 97 -14.13 -20.26 17.31
N LEU A 98 -14.25 -20.24 15.99
CA LEU A 98 -14.48 -18.99 15.24
C LEU A 98 -15.83 -18.32 15.55
N SER A 99 -16.82 -19.07 16.01
CA SER A 99 -18.15 -18.56 16.40
C SER A 99 -18.08 -17.43 17.43
N ASP A 100 -17.02 -17.44 18.25
CA ASP A 100 -16.78 -16.47 19.31
C ASP A 100 -16.26 -15.13 18.77
N TYR A 101 -15.84 -15.09 17.49
CA TYR A 101 -15.31 -13.90 16.79
C TYR A 101 -16.23 -13.51 15.63
N ASN A 102 -17.53 -13.43 15.90
CA ASN A 102 -18.52 -12.93 14.95
C ASN A 102 -18.48 -11.40 14.82
N GLU A 103 -19.26 -10.87 13.88
CA GLU A 103 -19.32 -9.43 13.60
C GLU A 103 -19.69 -8.57 14.82
N SER A 104 -20.58 -9.05 15.69
CA SER A 104 -20.97 -8.33 16.91
C SER A 104 -19.78 -8.14 17.84
N VAL A 105 -18.95 -9.17 18.03
CA VAL A 105 -17.75 -9.09 18.87
C VAL A 105 -16.68 -8.24 18.20
N LEU A 106 -16.45 -8.44 16.91
CA LEU A 106 -15.39 -7.75 16.20
C LEU A 106 -15.66 -6.24 16.01
N SER A 107 -16.93 -5.84 16.00
CA SER A 107 -17.33 -4.44 15.86
C SER A 107 -17.11 -3.62 17.14
N GLU A 108 -16.90 -4.27 18.29
CA GLU A 108 -16.49 -3.60 19.53
C GLU A 108 -15.13 -2.90 19.40
N TYR A 109 -14.26 -3.39 18.52
CA TYR A 109 -12.94 -2.79 18.25
C TYR A 109 -13.02 -1.57 17.32
N GLY A 110 -14.12 -1.43 16.58
CA GLY A 110 -14.38 -0.32 15.68
C GLY A 110 -15.16 -0.75 14.44
N GLU A 111 -15.42 0.23 13.57
CA GLU A 111 -16.27 0.01 12.41
C GLU A 111 -15.64 -0.96 11.40
N ILE A 112 -16.33 -2.07 11.16
CA ILE A 112 -15.93 -3.11 10.22
C ILE A 112 -16.28 -2.67 8.81
N ARG A 113 -15.32 -2.83 7.92
CA ARG A 113 -15.50 -2.67 6.48
C ARG A 113 -15.92 -3.96 5.80
N GLU A 114 -15.27 -5.07 6.15
CA GLU A 114 -15.56 -6.38 5.58
C GLU A 114 -15.09 -7.51 6.49
N ILE A 115 -15.82 -8.63 6.50
CA ILE A 115 -15.36 -9.91 7.07
C ILE A 115 -15.40 -10.96 5.96
N ARG A 116 -14.29 -11.66 5.77
CA ARG A 116 -14.14 -12.73 4.77
C ARG A 116 -13.69 -14.00 5.47
N GLY A 117 -14.42 -15.10 5.29
CA GLY A 117 -13.98 -16.42 5.75
C GLY A 117 -12.82 -16.92 4.89
N ALA A 118 -11.69 -17.29 5.51
CA ALA A 118 -10.54 -17.85 4.80
C ALA A 118 -10.55 -19.39 4.84
N ASN A 119 -10.86 -19.97 6.00
CA ASN A 119 -11.06 -21.41 6.21
C ASN A 119 -11.89 -21.63 7.50
N PRO A 120 -12.26 -22.88 7.88
CA PRO A 120 -13.11 -23.14 9.06
C PRO A 120 -12.56 -22.66 10.41
N THR A 121 -11.29 -22.26 10.49
CA THR A 121 -10.62 -21.79 11.71
C THR A 121 -9.97 -20.42 11.57
N THR A 122 -10.13 -19.78 10.41
CA THR A 122 -9.52 -18.49 10.11
C THR A 122 -10.48 -17.55 9.40
N ILE A 123 -10.60 -16.34 9.91
CA ILE A 123 -11.30 -15.23 9.26
C ILE A 123 -10.33 -14.08 8.98
N CYS A 124 -10.68 -13.30 7.97
CA CYS A 124 -10.05 -12.03 7.67
C CYS A 124 -11.05 -10.91 7.97
N VAL A 125 -10.68 -9.96 8.82
CA VAL A 125 -11.49 -8.77 9.11
C VAL A 125 -10.73 -7.53 8.65
N GLU A 126 -11.41 -6.62 7.98
CA GLU A 126 -10.89 -5.33 7.56
C GLU A 126 -11.70 -4.23 8.26
N TYR A 127 -11.01 -3.35 8.99
CA TYR A 127 -11.61 -2.18 9.61
C TYR A 127 -11.48 -0.95 8.69
N PHE A 128 -12.37 0.03 8.86
CA PHE A 128 -12.17 1.32 8.19
C PHE A 128 -10.97 2.10 8.75
N ASP A 129 -10.73 1.97 10.06
CA ASP A 129 -9.66 2.62 10.81
C ASP A 129 -8.57 1.61 11.23
N SER A 130 -7.31 1.94 10.94
CA SER A 130 -6.16 1.11 11.33
C SER A 130 -5.97 1.00 12.86
N ARG A 131 -6.39 2.00 13.64
CA ARG A 131 -6.32 1.97 15.11
C ARG A 131 -7.26 0.93 15.70
N SER A 132 -8.40 0.66 15.05
CA SER A 132 -9.30 -0.42 15.43
C SER A 132 -8.65 -1.79 15.25
N ALA A 133 -7.88 -1.96 14.17
CA ALA A 133 -7.07 -3.17 13.99
C ALA A 133 -6.01 -3.30 15.10
N ASP A 134 -5.34 -2.21 15.48
CA ASP A 134 -4.36 -2.20 16.57
C ASP A 134 -4.97 -2.61 17.92
N THR A 135 -6.16 -2.09 18.25
CA THR A 135 -6.89 -2.45 19.47
C THR A 135 -7.29 -3.92 19.44
N CYS A 136 -7.85 -4.39 18.32
CA CYS A 136 -8.23 -5.80 18.13
C CYS A 136 -7.03 -6.74 18.33
N VAL A 137 -5.88 -6.47 17.70
CA VAL A 137 -4.64 -7.25 17.88
C VAL A 137 -4.21 -7.25 19.34
N SER A 138 -4.16 -6.07 19.98
CA SER A 138 -3.70 -5.92 21.36
C SER A 138 -4.56 -6.71 22.35
N GLU A 139 -5.89 -6.67 22.20
CA GLU A 139 -6.81 -7.32 23.13
C GLU A 139 -6.96 -8.82 22.89
N LEU A 140 -7.09 -9.24 21.64
CA LEU A 140 -7.24 -10.66 21.31
C LEU A 140 -5.96 -11.44 21.57
N SER A 141 -4.78 -10.84 21.32
CA SER A 141 -3.51 -11.51 21.63
C SER A 141 -3.35 -11.76 23.14
N LYS A 142 -3.85 -10.86 24.01
CA LYS A 142 -3.86 -11.07 25.46
C LYS A 142 -4.77 -12.23 25.89
N LYS A 143 -5.79 -12.53 25.10
CA LYS A 143 -6.70 -13.68 25.29
C LYS A 143 -6.14 -14.98 24.66
N GLY A 144 -4.90 -14.97 24.15
CA GLY A 144 -4.25 -16.13 23.55
C GLY A 144 -4.72 -16.44 22.12
N VAL A 145 -5.45 -15.52 21.48
CA VAL A 145 -5.91 -15.68 20.10
C VAL A 145 -4.78 -15.30 19.14
N THR A 146 -4.61 -16.09 18.08
CA THR A 146 -3.61 -15.75 17.05
C THR A 146 -4.18 -14.70 16.11
N VAL A 147 -3.62 -13.49 16.15
CA VAL A 147 -3.98 -12.39 15.26
C VAL A 147 -2.75 -11.86 14.54
N LYS A 148 -2.86 -11.61 13.23
CA LYS A 148 -1.76 -11.11 12.38
C LYS A 148 -2.23 -10.04 11.42
N TYR A 149 -1.41 -9.00 11.22
CA TYR A 149 -1.65 -8.01 10.17
C TYR A 149 -1.47 -8.62 8.78
N VAL A 150 -2.27 -8.14 7.84
CA VAL A 150 -2.24 -8.52 6.42
C VAL A 150 -2.27 -7.25 5.60
N TRP A 151 -1.66 -7.28 4.42
CA TRP A 151 -1.76 -6.17 3.48
C TRP A 151 -3.22 -6.01 3.02
N ASP A 152 -3.74 -4.78 3.09
CA ASP A 152 -5.09 -4.40 2.65
C ASP A 152 -5.30 -4.62 1.14
N MET A 153 -4.21 -4.82 0.40
CA MET A 153 -4.24 -4.97 -1.05
C MET A 153 -3.15 -5.90 -1.58
N SER A 154 -3.44 -6.51 -2.73
CA SER A 154 -2.49 -7.36 -3.46
C SER A 154 -1.28 -6.58 -3.97
N THR A 155 -0.15 -7.26 -4.17
CA THR A 155 1.05 -6.69 -4.78
C THR A 155 0.77 -6.10 -6.17
N LYS A 156 -0.09 -6.74 -6.96
CA LYS A 156 -0.52 -6.22 -8.28
C LYS A 156 -1.20 -4.86 -8.15
N THR A 157 -2.17 -4.76 -7.24
CA THR A 157 -2.90 -3.50 -6.97
C THR A 157 -1.95 -2.39 -6.52
N LYS A 158 -0.98 -2.71 -5.65
CA LYS A 158 0.05 -1.75 -5.23
C LYS A 158 0.84 -1.21 -6.43
N TRP A 159 1.28 -2.08 -7.34
CA TRP A 159 2.01 -1.67 -8.54
C TRP A 159 1.17 -0.82 -9.49
N ASP A 160 -0.12 -1.14 -9.65
CA ASP A 160 -1.02 -0.34 -10.49
C ASP A 160 -1.16 1.09 -9.93
N ILE A 161 -1.29 1.23 -8.60
CA ILE A 161 -1.34 2.54 -7.92
C ILE A 161 -0.01 3.28 -8.03
N ILE A 162 1.13 2.59 -7.88
CA ILE A 162 2.46 3.20 -8.06
C ILE A 162 2.61 3.77 -9.47
N ARG A 163 2.26 3.02 -10.51
CA ARG A 163 2.36 3.50 -11.91
C ARG A 163 1.47 4.73 -12.15
N HIS A 164 0.28 4.75 -11.58
CA HIS A 164 -0.59 5.93 -11.64
C HIS A 164 0.05 7.13 -10.92
N THR A 165 0.62 6.92 -9.74
CA THR A 165 1.31 7.94 -8.96
C THR A 165 2.53 8.50 -9.71
N ASP A 166 3.34 7.63 -10.31
CA ASP A 166 4.49 8.02 -11.13
C ASP A 166 4.05 8.86 -12.33
N SER A 167 2.94 8.49 -12.99
CA SER A 167 2.37 9.28 -14.09
C SER A 167 2.02 10.70 -13.63
N VAL A 168 1.34 10.85 -12.49
CA VAL A 168 0.99 12.17 -11.92
C VAL A 168 2.25 12.98 -11.60
N ILE A 169 3.25 12.38 -10.97
CA ILE A 169 4.51 13.07 -10.62
C ILE A 169 5.27 13.49 -11.88
N SER A 170 5.32 12.64 -12.90
CA SER A 170 6.07 12.88 -14.14
C SER A 170 5.54 14.05 -14.98
N GLN A 171 4.26 14.42 -14.81
CA GLN A 171 3.66 15.58 -15.47
C GLN A 171 4.17 16.91 -14.91
N VAL A 172 4.74 16.90 -13.70
CA VAL A 172 5.19 18.09 -12.98
C VAL A 172 6.70 18.12 -12.85
N ILE A 173 7.35 16.98 -12.59
CA ILE A 173 8.80 16.83 -12.63
C ILE A 173 9.17 15.98 -13.85
N PRO A 174 9.91 16.50 -14.85
CA PRO A 174 10.41 15.66 -15.93
C PRO A 174 11.34 14.57 -15.38
N PRO A 175 11.33 13.35 -15.93
CA PRO A 175 12.16 12.28 -15.44
C PRO A 175 13.64 12.67 -15.52
N VAL A 176 14.35 12.57 -14.39
CA VAL A 176 15.81 12.66 -14.40
C VAL A 176 16.33 11.55 -15.31
N GLN A 177 17.10 11.90 -16.34
CA GLN A 177 17.80 10.91 -17.17
C GLN A 177 18.73 10.10 -16.27
N LYS A 178 18.26 8.94 -15.79
CA LYS A 178 19.11 8.01 -15.06
C LYS A 178 20.15 7.53 -16.06
N LYS A 179 21.42 7.91 -15.88
CA LYS A 179 22.53 7.17 -16.48
C LYS A 179 22.31 5.70 -16.11
N LYS A 180 22.12 4.83 -17.10
CA LYS A 180 21.97 3.38 -16.88
C LYS A 180 23.14 2.95 -16.00
N LYS A 181 22.87 2.62 -14.74
CA LYS A 181 23.85 1.88 -13.95
C LYS A 181 24.00 0.54 -14.67
N PRO A 182 25.23 0.02 -14.85
CA PRO A 182 25.41 -1.32 -15.40
C PRO A 182 24.57 -2.27 -14.56
N VAL A 183 23.75 -3.08 -15.22
CA VAL A 183 22.97 -4.13 -14.57
C VAL A 183 23.99 -5.15 -14.07
N ILE A 184 24.36 -5.07 -12.80
CA ILE A 184 25.12 -6.13 -12.16
C ILE A 184 24.08 -7.20 -11.83
N ASN A 185 24.00 -8.24 -12.66
CA ASN A 185 23.17 -9.41 -12.38
C ASN A 185 23.78 -10.15 -11.18
N VAL A 186 23.32 -9.81 -9.98
CA VAL A 186 23.60 -10.58 -8.78
C VAL A 186 22.61 -11.74 -8.77
N TYR A 187 23.00 -12.86 -9.36
CA TYR A 187 22.19 -14.07 -9.35
C TYR A 187 22.07 -14.63 -7.93
N LYS A 188 20.86 -14.54 -7.36
CA LYS A 188 20.52 -15.13 -6.06
C LYS A 188 20.38 -16.66 -6.13
N ASN A 189 20.16 -17.19 -7.34
CA ASN A 189 19.95 -18.61 -7.61
C ASN A 189 20.86 -19.04 -8.77
N MET A 190 21.69 -20.05 -8.53
CA MET A 190 22.65 -20.58 -9.49
C MET A 190 21.97 -21.12 -10.75
N PHE A 191 20.76 -21.69 -10.63
CA PHE A 191 19.99 -22.17 -11.78
C PHE A 191 19.65 -21.05 -12.78
N ILE A 192 19.29 -19.87 -12.28
CA ILE A 192 18.94 -18.73 -13.14
C ILE A 192 20.20 -18.20 -13.85
N LYS A 193 21.35 -18.23 -13.17
CA LYS A 193 22.64 -17.87 -13.77
C LYS A 193 22.97 -18.77 -14.95
N GLU A 194 22.96 -20.08 -14.72
CA GLU A 194 23.32 -21.07 -15.75
C GLU A 194 22.32 -21.04 -16.92
N PHE A 195 21.04 -20.76 -16.65
CA PHE A 195 20.02 -20.65 -17.69
C PHE A 195 20.18 -19.38 -18.55
N ASP A 196 20.49 -18.24 -17.93
CA ASP A 196 20.80 -17.00 -18.66
C ASP A 196 22.10 -17.11 -19.47
N GLU A 197 23.12 -17.77 -18.92
CA GLU A 197 24.37 -18.08 -19.64
C GLU A 197 24.09 -18.97 -20.84
N PHE A 198 23.32 -20.05 -20.65
CA PHE A 198 22.87 -20.91 -21.75
C PHE A 198 22.12 -20.14 -22.84
N ILE A 199 21.13 -19.31 -22.47
CA ILE A 199 20.39 -18.50 -23.45
C ILE A 199 21.32 -17.54 -24.20
N SER A 200 22.27 -16.92 -23.50
CA SER A 200 23.20 -15.97 -24.09
C SER A 200 24.16 -16.64 -25.08
N GLU A 201 24.67 -17.83 -24.73
CA GLU A 201 25.58 -18.61 -25.58
C GLU A 201 24.89 -19.18 -26.82
N ASN A 202 23.58 -19.44 -26.75
CA ASN A 202 22.80 -20.09 -27.81
C ASN A 202 21.79 -19.14 -28.47
N ILE A 203 21.94 -17.82 -28.29
CA ILE A 203 20.91 -16.86 -28.70
C ILE A 203 20.70 -16.85 -30.21
N ASP A 204 21.77 -17.02 -30.99
CA ASP A 204 21.71 -17.02 -32.45
C ASP A 204 20.99 -18.27 -32.98
N ASP A 205 21.24 -19.44 -32.38
CA ASP A 205 20.60 -20.70 -32.73
C ASP A 205 19.10 -20.68 -32.38
N ILE A 206 18.74 -20.13 -31.20
CA ILE A 206 17.34 -19.93 -30.79
C ILE A 206 16.61 -19.01 -31.76
N ILE A 207 17.24 -17.91 -32.17
CA ILE A 207 16.67 -16.96 -33.14
C ILE A 207 16.52 -17.64 -34.50
N GLN A 208 17.47 -18.46 -34.93
CA GLN A 208 17.41 -19.18 -36.19
C GLN A 208 16.26 -20.20 -36.21
N GLU A 209 16.05 -20.94 -35.12
CA GLU A 209 14.98 -21.93 -34.98
C GLU A 209 13.58 -21.30 -34.91
N LEU A 210 13.46 -20.13 -34.25
CA LEU A 210 12.22 -19.35 -34.22
C LEU A 210 11.82 -18.76 -35.58
N ASN A 211 12.80 -18.42 -36.42
CA ASN A 211 12.57 -17.91 -37.77
C ASN A 211 12.38 -19.02 -38.82
N SER A 212 12.57 -20.28 -38.43
CA SER A 212 12.44 -21.46 -39.30
C SER A 212 11.10 -22.19 -39.13
N ASN A 213 10.22 -21.70 -38.24
CA ASN A 213 8.82 -22.14 -38.05
C ASN A 213 7.85 -21.04 -38.48
#